data_AF-A0A942UVK9-F1
#
_entry.id   AF-A0A942UVK9-F1
#
_cell.length_a   1.000
_cell.length_b   1.000
_cell.length_c   1.000
_cell.angle_alpha   90.00
_cell.angle_beta   90.00
_cell.angle_gamma   90.00
#
_symmetry.space_group_name_H-M   'P 1'
#
loop_
_entity.id
_entity.type
_entity.pdbx_description
1 polymer ?
#
loop_
_entity_poly.entity_id
_entity_poly.type
_entity_poly.pdbx_seq_one_letter_code
_entity_poly.pdbx_strand_id
1 'polypeptide(L)'
;MLAVLLIVAFSLPGNTHLVKAKKNEGSSKVQPGIEVLLESHLDWIKDKRVGLVTNPTGVDSNLVSTVDLLFEHPDVNLTALFGPEHGIRGDQPAGAYVESYTDERTGLPVYSLYGSTWKPSKEMLENVDVLLFDIQDVGSNVYTYIYTLGFVMEAAAEFDKEVIVLDRPNPTGGVRVEGPVRNAEAVSFMGRFLLPVRHGMTVGELATMWNHEYSLGVNLKVAKMKGWKRTMHFKETGLPFVLTSPNIPTTETAFLYTGTELVDDTSLSTGLGTTKPFELLGAPWINGQELADDLNGRGIDGVSFRSAYFTPMFGKYQGQRVGGVQVHIDDEEQVNLVELGLQLVDAMKDQNPKKFEISSSYDSLIGDKRVRPMILEDRPVKEIMGLWKNELDDWVKNTRNHFLLYGPYPEKAQPYKPETVLGILPHNLELAPGQTKDLTVIGFDKNGNKLDVNPSLIKWEVKGEVGSIKGNTFTAQKAGTGLVTAKYKDTQANRNVVVAQNIINNIRHSVNPDYARVVFDLNKDTEYQISEEENQLILTVPYAEIGPPLSSNEAKTVTIANSPVISKVTFEIIDGHMFEARFHLKVNKVSYMDPYFSNRIVIDLLNK
;
A
#
# COMPACT_ATOMS: atom_id res chain seq x y z
N MET A 1 29.87 54.88 -58.33
CA MET A 1 30.70 54.82 -57.11
C MET A 1 30.53 53.43 -56.52
N LEU A 2 31.64 52.71 -56.32
CA LEU A 2 31.70 51.30 -55.91
C LEU A 2 30.88 51.01 -54.65
N ALA A 3 30.10 49.93 -54.68
CA ALA A 3 29.61 49.24 -53.48
C ALA A 3 30.37 47.91 -53.36
N VAL A 4 31.16 47.78 -52.30
CA VAL A 4 31.97 46.61 -51.97
C VAL A 4 31.29 45.83 -50.85
N LEU A 5 31.12 44.53 -51.08
CA LEU A 5 30.70 43.51 -50.12
C LEU A 5 31.58 43.55 -48.86
N LEU A 6 30.96 43.51 -47.67
CA LEU A 6 31.63 43.04 -46.47
C LEU A 6 30.84 41.86 -45.88
N ILE A 7 31.51 40.71 -45.84
CA ILE A 7 31.08 39.49 -45.18
C ILE A 7 31.30 39.68 -43.68
N VAL A 8 30.26 39.47 -42.87
CA VAL A 8 30.38 39.36 -41.41
C VAL A 8 30.00 37.94 -41.01
N ALA A 9 31.00 37.19 -40.55
CA ALA A 9 30.84 35.87 -39.97
C ALA A 9 30.19 35.99 -38.59
N PHE A 10 29.09 35.28 -38.36
CA PHE A 10 28.51 35.09 -37.03
C PHE A 10 29.15 33.87 -36.36
N SER A 11 30.02 34.10 -35.38
CA SER A 11 30.40 33.10 -34.39
C SER A 11 29.35 33.06 -33.28
N LEU A 12 28.63 31.95 -33.15
CA LEU A 12 27.78 31.66 -31.98
C LEU A 12 28.67 31.23 -30.81
N PRO A 13 28.64 31.88 -29.64
CA PRO A 13 29.12 31.27 -28.42
C PRO A 13 28.02 30.35 -27.89
N GLY A 14 28.31 29.04 -27.83
CA GLY A 14 27.54 28.10 -27.05
C GLY A 14 27.69 28.42 -25.56
N ASN A 15 26.58 28.79 -24.92
CA ASN A 15 26.48 28.85 -23.47
C ASN A 15 25.58 27.71 -22.99
N THR A 16 26.21 26.63 -22.55
CA THR A 16 25.60 25.67 -21.62
C THR A 16 25.50 26.35 -20.26
N HIS A 17 24.38 27.01 -20.00
CA HIS A 17 24.05 27.49 -18.66
C HIS A 17 23.61 26.30 -17.79
N LEU A 18 24.59 25.61 -17.19
CA LEU A 18 24.38 24.90 -15.94
C LEU A 18 23.99 25.95 -14.88
N VAL A 19 22.70 26.05 -14.60
CA VAL A 19 22.19 26.81 -13.46
C VAL A 19 22.67 26.06 -12.20
N LYS A 20 23.80 26.48 -11.64
CA LYS A 20 24.15 26.14 -10.26
C LYS A 20 23.10 26.77 -9.36
N ALA A 21 22.17 25.97 -8.87
CA ALA A 21 21.27 26.35 -7.79
C ALA A 21 22.12 26.88 -6.62
N LYS A 22 21.77 28.08 -6.13
CA LYS A 22 22.34 28.64 -4.91
C LYS A 22 21.99 27.69 -3.76
N LYS A 23 23.01 27.08 -3.14
CA LYS A 23 22.90 26.33 -1.89
C LYS A 23 22.26 27.27 -0.85
N ASN A 24 21.06 26.94 -0.37
CA ASN A 24 20.49 27.61 0.80
C ASN A 24 21.36 27.26 2.01
N GLU A 25 21.86 28.26 2.73
CA GLU A 25 22.76 28.12 3.90
C GLU A 25 22.03 27.68 5.19
N GLY A 26 21.03 26.81 5.06
CA GLY A 26 20.57 25.94 6.13
C GLY A 26 20.67 24.52 5.61
N SER A 27 21.85 23.88 5.67
CA SER A 27 21.99 22.51 5.18
C SER A 27 21.02 21.61 5.96
N SER A 28 20.17 20.85 5.27
CA SER A 28 19.40 19.77 5.88
C SER A 28 20.32 18.91 6.74
N LYS A 29 19.86 18.51 7.94
CA LYS A 29 20.65 17.65 8.84
C LYS A 29 20.64 16.21 8.36
N VAL A 30 19.64 15.86 7.56
CA VAL A 30 19.42 14.54 7.00
C VAL A 30 19.61 14.60 5.49
N GLN A 31 20.34 13.63 4.97
CA GLN A 31 20.48 13.36 3.55
C GLN A 31 19.53 12.22 3.16
N PRO A 32 18.55 12.44 2.27
CA PRO A 32 17.58 11.41 1.87
C PRO A 32 18.24 10.35 0.97
N GLY A 33 17.60 9.18 0.84
CA GLY A 33 18.15 8.06 0.08
C GLY A 33 18.50 8.37 -1.37
N ILE A 34 17.76 9.27 -2.04
CA ILE A 34 18.06 9.69 -3.43
C ILE A 34 19.43 10.37 -3.55
N GLU A 35 19.79 11.25 -2.62
CA GLU A 35 21.10 11.90 -2.65
C GLU A 35 22.21 10.90 -2.31
N VAL A 36 21.97 9.99 -1.36
CA VAL A 36 22.93 8.93 -1.02
C VAL A 36 23.17 7.99 -2.21
N LEU A 37 22.11 7.64 -2.95
CA LEU A 37 22.20 6.82 -4.16
C LEU A 37 23.11 7.49 -5.19
N LEU A 38 22.82 8.74 -5.55
CA LEU A 38 23.55 9.48 -6.59
C LEU A 38 25.00 9.76 -6.20
N GLU A 39 25.28 10.02 -4.92
CA GLU A 39 26.63 10.33 -4.45
C GLU A 39 27.52 9.09 -4.27
N SER A 40 26.95 7.97 -3.79
CA SER A 40 27.75 6.88 -3.22
C SER A 40 27.45 5.50 -3.80
N HIS A 41 26.34 5.35 -4.53
CA HIS A 41 25.84 4.04 -4.97
C HIS A 41 25.32 4.06 -6.42
N LEU A 42 25.83 4.96 -7.25
CA LEU A 42 25.46 5.03 -8.66
C LEU A 42 25.76 3.72 -9.41
N ASP A 43 26.79 2.98 -8.98
CA ASP A 43 27.13 1.64 -9.47
C ASP A 43 26.01 0.61 -9.29
N TRP A 44 25.05 0.85 -8.38
CA TRP A 44 23.91 -0.05 -8.20
C TRP A 44 22.92 0.01 -9.36
N ILE A 45 22.85 1.13 -10.07
CA ILE A 45 21.88 1.38 -11.15
C ILE A 45 22.52 1.64 -12.51
N LYS A 46 23.84 1.87 -12.54
CA LYS A 46 24.59 2.04 -13.78
C LYS A 46 24.44 0.81 -14.68
N ASP A 47 24.28 1.06 -15.98
CA ASP A 47 24.10 0.04 -17.02
C ASP A 47 22.84 -0.84 -16.86
N LYS A 48 21.88 -0.44 -16.01
CA LYS A 48 20.58 -1.10 -15.82
C LYS A 48 19.44 -0.23 -16.34
N ARG A 49 18.36 -0.86 -16.78
CA ARG A 49 17.10 -0.17 -17.06
C ARG A 49 16.36 0.07 -15.75
N VAL A 50 16.17 1.34 -15.40
CA VAL A 50 15.63 1.76 -14.10
C VAL A 50 14.13 2.05 -14.23
N GLY A 51 13.33 1.40 -13.39
CA GLY A 51 11.94 1.79 -13.13
C GLY A 51 11.86 2.56 -11.82
N LEU A 52 11.05 3.63 -11.76
CA LEU A 52 10.90 4.45 -10.56
C LEU A 52 9.45 4.45 -10.06
N VAL A 53 9.25 3.95 -8.84
CA VAL A 53 8.01 4.08 -8.08
C VAL A 53 8.09 5.33 -7.22
N THR A 54 7.30 6.36 -7.57
CA THR A 54 7.39 7.66 -6.92
C THR A 54 6.08 8.46 -7.02
N ASN A 55 6.06 9.62 -6.36
CA ASN A 55 5.01 10.63 -6.39
C ASN A 55 5.66 12.02 -6.16
N PRO A 56 4.90 13.12 -5.96
CA PRO A 56 5.51 14.46 -5.77
C PRO A 56 6.46 14.58 -4.57
N THR A 57 6.38 13.66 -3.60
CA THR A 57 7.26 13.66 -2.43
C THR A 57 8.66 13.11 -2.72
N GLY A 58 8.84 12.44 -3.85
CA GLY A 58 10.13 11.97 -4.35
C GLY A 58 10.96 13.14 -4.84
N VAL A 59 11.58 13.87 -3.91
CA VAL A 59 12.46 15.02 -4.16
C VAL A 59 13.73 14.96 -3.30
N ASP A 60 14.80 15.61 -3.77
CA ASP A 60 16.00 15.87 -2.97
C ASP A 60 15.78 17.03 -1.96
N SER A 61 16.82 17.37 -1.19
CA SER A 61 16.78 18.48 -0.23
C SER A 61 16.56 19.85 -0.88
N ASN A 62 16.70 19.96 -2.21
CA ASN A 62 16.49 21.18 -2.99
C ASN A 62 15.13 21.20 -3.72
N LEU A 63 14.22 20.26 -3.42
CA LEU A 63 12.93 20.10 -4.08
C LEU A 63 13.01 19.73 -5.57
N VAL A 64 14.13 19.17 -6.03
CA VAL A 64 14.24 18.62 -7.38
C VAL A 64 13.68 17.21 -7.38
N SER A 65 12.75 16.92 -8.30
CA SER A 65 12.12 15.60 -8.40
C SER A 65 13.13 14.51 -8.68
N THR A 66 12.98 13.36 -8.03
CA THR A 66 13.73 12.14 -8.31
C THR A 66 13.55 11.67 -9.75
N VAL A 67 12.39 11.92 -10.37
CA VAL A 67 12.18 11.69 -11.81
C VAL A 67 13.21 12.48 -12.63
N ASP A 68 13.31 13.78 -12.37
CA ASP A 68 14.19 14.68 -13.12
C ASP A 68 15.66 14.38 -12.83
N LEU A 69 16.01 14.16 -11.57
CA LEU A 69 17.37 13.83 -11.14
C LEU A 69 17.90 12.58 -11.83
N LEU A 70 17.06 11.55 -11.98
CA LEU A 70 17.45 10.30 -12.63
C LEU A 70 17.43 10.42 -14.15
N PHE A 71 16.42 11.08 -14.72
CA PHE A 71 16.28 11.24 -16.17
C PHE A 71 17.40 12.10 -16.77
N GLU A 72 17.86 13.13 -16.06
CA GLU A 72 18.90 14.04 -16.51
C GLU A 72 20.32 13.52 -16.22
N HIS A 73 20.47 12.45 -15.43
CA HIS A 73 21.77 11.92 -15.05
C HIS A 73 22.38 11.08 -16.19
N PRO A 74 23.61 11.40 -16.68
CA PRO A 74 24.17 10.79 -17.89
C PRO A 74 24.45 9.28 -17.80
N ASP A 75 24.66 8.76 -16.59
CA ASP A 75 24.91 7.34 -16.32
C ASP A 75 23.64 6.53 -15.94
N VAL A 76 22.46 7.15 -15.96
CA VAL A 76 21.19 6.49 -15.55
C VAL A 76 20.29 6.32 -16.75
N ASN A 77 19.79 5.09 -16.94
CA ASN A 77 18.82 4.77 -18.00
C ASN A 77 17.43 4.56 -17.38
N LEU A 78 16.72 5.66 -17.13
CA LEU A 78 15.35 5.64 -16.61
C LEU A 78 14.37 5.27 -17.74
N THR A 79 13.61 4.19 -17.58
CA THR A 79 12.79 3.61 -18.65
C THR A 79 11.30 3.58 -18.37
N ALA A 80 10.89 3.63 -17.10
CA ALA A 80 9.48 3.58 -16.70
C ALA A 80 9.22 4.26 -15.36
N LEU A 81 8.02 4.80 -15.21
CA LEU A 81 7.53 5.44 -14.01
C LEU A 81 6.30 4.70 -13.48
N PHE A 82 6.15 4.64 -12.16
CA PHE A 82 5.05 3.95 -11.49
C PHE A 82 4.45 4.86 -10.42
N GLY A 83 3.19 5.24 -10.59
CA GLY A 83 2.46 6.11 -9.66
C GLY A 83 1.57 5.30 -8.71
N PRO A 84 1.61 5.55 -7.38
CA PRO A 84 0.71 4.91 -6.41
C PRO A 84 -0.67 5.59 -6.41
N GLU A 85 -1.42 5.44 -5.32
CA GLU A 85 -2.58 6.30 -5.02
C GLU A 85 -2.23 7.79 -5.17
N HIS A 86 -3.15 8.58 -5.71
CA HIS A 86 -2.97 9.99 -6.13
C HIS A 86 -2.12 10.22 -7.39
N GLY A 87 -1.48 9.18 -7.93
CA GLY A 87 -0.65 9.24 -9.13
C GLY A 87 0.69 9.93 -8.91
N ILE A 88 1.54 9.93 -9.95
CA ILE A 88 2.91 10.48 -9.85
C ILE A 88 2.95 12.00 -9.69
N ARG A 89 1.89 12.70 -10.11
CA ARG A 89 1.73 14.16 -9.96
C ARG A 89 0.95 14.55 -8.70
N GLY A 90 0.38 13.57 -7.97
CA GLY A 90 -0.36 13.77 -6.72
C GLY A 90 -1.61 14.64 -6.87
N ASP A 91 -2.17 14.71 -8.07
CA ASP A 91 -3.27 15.61 -8.45
C ASP A 91 -4.65 14.94 -8.40
N GLN A 92 -4.71 13.65 -8.04
CA GLN A 92 -5.96 12.89 -7.93
C GLN A 92 -6.45 12.76 -6.47
N PRO A 93 -7.77 12.81 -6.21
CA PRO A 93 -8.34 12.57 -4.88
C PRO A 93 -8.02 11.18 -4.30
N ALA A 94 -8.16 11.02 -2.99
CA ALA A 94 -8.09 9.70 -2.35
C ALA A 94 -9.15 8.75 -2.91
N GLY A 95 -8.78 7.50 -3.16
CA GLY A 95 -9.70 6.52 -3.77
C GLY A 95 -9.97 6.73 -5.27
N ALA A 96 -9.43 7.77 -5.91
CA ALA A 96 -9.66 8.01 -7.34
C ALA A 96 -8.85 7.04 -8.21
N TYR A 97 -9.44 6.61 -9.32
CA TYR A 97 -8.74 5.83 -10.35
C TYR A 97 -7.75 6.73 -11.10
N VAL A 98 -6.55 6.21 -11.36
CA VAL A 98 -5.50 6.89 -12.12
C VAL A 98 -5.17 6.03 -13.34
N GLU A 99 -5.25 6.59 -14.54
CA GLU A 99 -4.89 5.89 -15.79
C GLU A 99 -3.38 5.91 -16.03
N SER A 100 -2.90 4.92 -16.79
CA SER A 100 -1.52 4.93 -17.29
C SER A 100 -1.40 5.88 -18.48
N TYR A 101 -0.28 6.59 -18.60
CA TYR A 101 -0.08 7.61 -19.63
C TYR A 101 1.40 7.75 -20.02
N THR A 102 1.73 8.67 -20.93
CA THR A 102 3.12 9.02 -21.25
C THR A 102 3.46 10.37 -20.62
N ASP A 103 4.50 10.42 -19.81
CA ASP A 103 4.94 11.66 -19.18
C ASP A 103 5.38 12.70 -20.22
N GLU A 104 4.76 13.88 -20.21
CA GLU A 104 4.98 14.89 -21.26
C GLU A 104 6.41 15.44 -21.29
N ARG A 105 7.09 15.49 -20.14
CA ARG A 105 8.45 16.06 -20.03
C ARG A 105 9.51 15.05 -20.46
N THR A 106 9.40 13.82 -19.98
CA THR A 106 10.43 12.78 -20.16
C THR A 106 10.15 11.85 -21.34
N GLY A 107 8.89 11.78 -21.82
CA GLY A 107 8.45 10.84 -22.84
C GLY A 107 8.35 9.39 -22.34
N LEU A 108 8.49 9.16 -21.03
CA LEU A 108 8.47 7.83 -20.42
C LEU A 108 7.05 7.33 -20.16
N PRO A 109 6.81 6.01 -20.23
CA PRO A 109 5.55 5.43 -19.78
C PRO A 109 5.40 5.60 -18.25
N VAL A 110 4.19 6.01 -17.84
CA VAL A 110 3.75 6.08 -16.45
C VAL A 110 2.65 5.05 -16.24
N TYR A 111 2.93 4.06 -15.39
CA TYR A 111 1.98 3.02 -15.01
C TYR A 111 1.31 3.37 -13.68
N SER A 112 -0.01 3.15 -13.60
CA SER A 112 -0.76 3.29 -12.35
C SER A 112 -0.69 2.00 -11.52
N LEU A 113 -0.29 2.14 -10.26
CA LEU A 113 -0.30 1.08 -9.25
C LEU A 113 -1.46 1.25 -8.25
N TYR A 114 -2.59 1.77 -8.73
CA TYR A 114 -3.81 1.96 -7.94
C TYR A 114 -5.07 1.55 -8.72
N GLY A 115 -6.16 1.24 -8.02
CA GLY A 115 -7.41 0.79 -8.66
C GLY A 115 -7.35 -0.68 -9.10
N SER A 116 -7.24 -0.94 -10.41
CA SER A 116 -7.24 -2.29 -10.99
C SER A 116 -5.88 -2.99 -11.04
N THR A 117 -4.82 -2.31 -10.61
CA THR A 117 -3.47 -2.86 -10.70
C THR A 117 -2.67 -2.32 -9.54
N TRP A 118 -2.44 -3.13 -8.50
CA TRP A 118 -1.68 -2.71 -7.31
C TRP A 118 -0.27 -3.28 -7.30
N LYS A 119 -0.10 -4.42 -7.97
CA LYS A 119 1.16 -5.12 -8.19
C LYS A 119 1.58 -4.89 -9.65
N PRO A 120 2.82 -4.43 -9.93
CA PRO A 120 3.30 -4.33 -11.31
C PRO A 120 3.15 -5.65 -12.06
N SER A 121 2.65 -5.59 -13.30
CA SER A 121 2.56 -6.78 -14.15
C SER A 121 3.90 -7.13 -14.79
N LYS A 122 4.00 -8.32 -15.39
CA LYS A 122 5.19 -8.74 -16.13
C LYS A 122 5.49 -7.78 -17.27
N GLU A 123 4.46 -7.36 -18.00
CA GLU A 123 4.50 -6.47 -19.16
C GLU A 123 5.03 -5.09 -18.76
N MET A 124 4.55 -4.55 -17.62
CA MET A 124 5.05 -3.28 -17.09
C MET A 124 6.55 -3.32 -16.72
N LEU A 125 7.08 -4.51 -16.43
CA LEU A 125 8.46 -4.73 -16.00
C LEU A 125 9.38 -5.30 -17.09
N GLU A 126 8.92 -5.43 -18.33
CA GLU A 126 9.73 -5.94 -19.46
C GLU A 126 10.99 -5.10 -19.69
N ASN A 127 10.83 -3.78 -19.57
CA ASN A 127 11.88 -2.79 -19.77
C ASN A 127 12.54 -2.29 -18.48
N VAL A 128 12.45 -3.07 -17.41
CA VAL A 128 13.00 -2.71 -16.08
C VAL A 128 13.87 -3.86 -15.58
N ASP A 129 15.08 -3.54 -15.11
CA ASP A 129 15.99 -4.47 -14.44
C ASP A 129 16.00 -4.23 -12.92
N VAL A 130 15.87 -2.96 -12.52
CA VAL A 130 15.85 -2.51 -11.12
C VAL A 130 14.72 -1.51 -10.88
N LEU A 131 13.95 -1.73 -9.82
CA LEU A 131 12.91 -0.83 -9.34
C LEU A 131 13.44 0.00 -8.19
N LEU A 132 13.39 1.33 -8.34
CA LEU A 132 13.61 2.28 -7.25
C LEU A 132 12.28 2.61 -6.60
N PHE A 133 12.25 2.66 -5.27
CA PHE A 133 11.11 3.18 -4.51
C PHE A 133 11.51 4.44 -3.77
N ASP A 134 10.87 5.57 -4.08
CA ASP A 134 11.15 6.87 -3.47
C ASP A 134 9.86 7.66 -3.21
N ILE A 135 9.26 7.41 -2.04
CA ILE A 135 8.02 8.04 -1.59
C ILE A 135 8.12 8.34 -0.08
N GLN A 136 7.72 9.53 0.32
CA GLN A 136 7.53 9.91 1.72
C GLN A 136 6.21 9.35 2.26
N ASP A 137 6.32 8.44 3.23
CA ASP A 137 5.20 7.91 4.01
C ASP A 137 4.91 8.78 5.26
N VAL A 138 3.87 8.45 6.04
CA VAL A 138 3.48 9.17 7.27
C VAL A 138 3.71 8.39 8.57
N GLY A 139 4.07 7.11 8.51
CA GLY A 139 4.33 6.28 9.68
C GLY A 139 3.12 5.57 10.27
N SER A 140 2.08 5.37 9.45
CA SER A 140 0.79 4.78 9.82
C SER A 140 0.54 3.48 9.06
N ASN A 141 0.04 2.44 9.73
CA ASN A 141 -0.37 1.18 9.07
C ASN A 141 -1.63 1.31 8.20
N VAL A 142 -2.24 2.50 8.13
CA VAL A 142 -3.36 2.75 7.23
C VAL A 142 -3.02 3.59 6.00
N TYR A 143 -1.80 4.11 5.92
CA TYR A 143 -1.33 4.83 4.75
C TYR A 143 -0.86 3.87 3.65
N THR A 144 -1.33 4.06 2.42
CA THR A 144 -1.30 3.02 1.38
C THR A 144 0.07 2.82 0.71
N TYR A 145 0.97 3.80 0.79
CA TYR A 145 2.23 3.80 0.05
C TYR A 145 3.19 2.67 0.43
N ILE A 146 3.27 2.33 1.72
CA ILE A 146 4.07 1.17 2.17
C ILE A 146 3.53 -0.14 1.60
N TYR A 147 2.23 -0.26 1.34
CA TYR A 147 1.66 -1.45 0.73
C TYR A 147 2.00 -1.52 -0.76
N THR A 148 2.03 -0.38 -1.48
CA THR A 148 2.58 -0.33 -2.84
C THR A 148 4.02 -0.87 -2.88
N LEU A 149 4.88 -0.50 -1.91
CA LEU A 149 6.22 -1.07 -1.79
C LEU A 149 6.19 -2.59 -1.61
N GLY A 150 5.31 -3.10 -0.74
CA GLY A 150 5.11 -4.53 -0.57
C GLY A 150 4.77 -5.26 -1.88
N PHE A 151 3.82 -4.74 -2.67
CA PHE A 151 3.46 -5.34 -3.96
C PHE A 151 4.56 -5.22 -5.02
N VAL A 152 5.29 -4.10 -5.04
CA VAL A 152 6.48 -3.93 -5.89
C VAL A 152 7.53 -4.99 -5.58
N MET A 153 7.76 -5.27 -4.30
CA MET A 153 8.67 -6.32 -3.85
C MET A 153 8.20 -7.71 -4.27
N GLU A 154 6.91 -8.02 -4.15
CA GLU A 154 6.35 -9.29 -4.61
C GLU A 154 6.54 -9.49 -6.12
N ALA A 155 6.16 -8.49 -6.93
CA ALA A 155 6.37 -8.52 -8.38
C ALA A 155 7.86 -8.68 -8.73
N ALA A 156 8.75 -7.99 -8.02
CA ALA A 156 10.17 -8.09 -8.25
C ALA A 156 10.72 -9.50 -7.99
N ALA A 157 10.27 -10.17 -6.93
CA ALA A 157 10.66 -11.57 -6.70
C ALA A 157 10.06 -12.53 -7.75
N GLU A 158 8.81 -12.32 -8.17
CA GLU A 158 8.16 -13.13 -9.21
C GLU A 158 8.83 -12.99 -10.58
N PHE A 159 9.31 -11.79 -10.93
CA PHE A 159 9.85 -11.46 -12.24
C PHE A 159 11.36 -11.23 -12.26
N ASP A 160 12.06 -11.66 -11.20
CA ASP A 160 13.52 -11.62 -11.06
C ASP A 160 14.12 -10.21 -11.23
N LYS A 161 13.52 -9.22 -10.55
CA LYS A 161 13.96 -7.82 -10.54
C LYS A 161 14.63 -7.47 -9.22
N GLU A 162 15.55 -6.52 -9.26
CA GLU A 162 16.13 -5.91 -8.06
C GLU A 162 15.24 -4.77 -7.56
N VAL A 163 15.16 -4.60 -6.24
CA VAL A 163 14.48 -3.47 -5.60
C VAL A 163 15.48 -2.68 -4.78
N ILE A 164 15.51 -1.36 -4.98
CA ILE A 164 16.30 -0.43 -4.17
C ILE A 164 15.36 0.59 -3.55
N VAL A 165 15.27 0.60 -2.22
CA VAL A 165 14.49 1.60 -1.48
C VAL A 165 15.39 2.81 -1.21
N LEU A 166 14.96 3.98 -1.69
CA LEU A 166 15.58 5.26 -1.40
C LEU A 166 14.96 5.76 -0.10
N ASP A 167 15.62 5.46 1.02
CA ASP A 167 14.96 5.57 2.31
C ASP A 167 14.67 7.02 2.72
N ARG A 168 13.57 7.20 3.46
CA ARG A 168 13.07 8.50 3.90
C ARG A 168 12.70 8.50 5.39
N PRO A 169 12.70 9.66 6.08
CA PRO A 169 12.33 9.74 7.48
C PRO A 169 10.91 9.23 7.71
N ASN A 170 10.67 8.54 8.84
CA ASN A 170 9.30 8.38 9.34
C ASN A 170 8.89 9.69 10.01
N PRO A 171 7.82 10.40 9.57
CA PRO A 171 7.45 11.70 10.14
C PRO A 171 7.04 11.65 11.61
N THR A 172 6.50 10.51 12.06
CA THR A 172 6.20 10.22 13.47
C THR A 172 7.42 9.72 14.25
N GLY A 173 8.62 9.84 13.69
CA GLY A 173 9.84 9.32 14.31
C GLY A 173 9.92 7.79 14.33
N GLY A 174 10.98 7.29 14.96
CA GLY A 174 11.31 5.87 15.02
C GLY A 174 11.35 5.28 16.42
N VAL A 175 10.98 6.02 17.48
CA VAL A 175 11.05 5.48 18.86
C VAL A 175 9.78 4.72 19.22
N ARG A 176 8.64 5.40 19.23
CA ARG A 176 7.36 4.85 19.71
C ARG A 176 6.75 3.87 18.71
N VAL A 177 6.06 2.88 19.25
CA VAL A 177 5.26 1.89 18.50
C VAL A 177 3.95 1.75 19.26
N GLU A 178 2.82 1.88 18.58
CA GLU A 178 1.51 2.06 19.22
C GLU A 178 0.40 1.33 18.47
N GLY A 179 -0.62 0.90 19.21
CA GLY A 179 -1.82 0.25 18.69
C GLY A 179 -1.67 -1.26 18.51
N PRO A 180 -2.79 -1.95 18.24
CA PRO A 180 -2.76 -3.39 18.03
C PRO A 180 -2.00 -3.73 16.75
N VAL A 181 -1.23 -4.82 16.80
CA VAL A 181 -0.66 -5.42 15.59
C VAL A 181 -1.83 -5.99 14.80
N ARG A 182 -1.97 -5.57 13.53
CA ARG A 182 -3.10 -5.98 12.69
C ARG A 182 -3.26 -7.51 12.70
N ASN A 183 -4.49 -7.96 12.92
CA ASN A 183 -4.83 -9.39 12.85
C ASN A 183 -4.90 -9.86 11.38
N ALA A 184 -4.37 -11.04 11.08
CA ALA A 184 -4.46 -11.66 9.75
C ALA A 184 -5.92 -11.91 9.28
N GLU A 185 -6.87 -12.04 10.21
CA GLU A 185 -8.30 -12.16 9.90
C GLU A 185 -8.94 -10.82 9.49
N ALA A 186 -8.28 -9.68 9.71
CA ALA A 186 -8.71 -8.38 9.20
C ALA A 186 -8.29 -8.26 7.72
N VAL A 187 -8.98 -9.02 6.86
CA VAL A 187 -8.69 -9.13 5.44
C VAL A 187 -9.01 -7.82 4.71
N SER A 188 -7.96 -7.10 4.30
CA SER A 188 -8.01 -5.94 3.42
C SER A 188 -6.71 -5.86 2.60
N PHE A 189 -6.62 -4.93 1.64
CA PHE A 189 -5.36 -4.53 0.96
C PHE A 189 -4.16 -4.47 1.91
N MET A 190 -4.43 -3.99 3.12
CA MET A 190 -3.44 -3.65 4.14
C MET A 190 -3.22 -4.79 5.14
N GLY A 191 -4.02 -5.85 5.06
CA GLY A 191 -3.91 -7.06 5.89
C GLY A 191 -2.80 -8.01 5.45
N ARG A 192 -2.19 -7.78 4.28
CA ARG A 192 -1.11 -8.62 3.74
C ARG A 192 0.23 -8.44 4.47
N PHE A 193 0.44 -7.26 5.05
CA PHE A 193 1.63 -6.92 5.82
C PHE A 193 1.22 -6.37 7.20
N LEU A 194 1.32 -7.22 8.20
CA LEU A 194 0.89 -6.97 9.58
C LEU A 194 1.80 -5.93 10.24
N LEU A 195 1.19 -4.82 10.65
CA LEU A 195 1.83 -3.71 11.33
C LEU A 195 0.92 -3.17 12.45
N PRO A 196 1.48 -2.69 13.57
CA PRO A 196 0.73 -1.88 14.52
C PRO A 196 0.45 -0.48 13.94
N VAL A 197 -0.55 0.22 14.49
CA VAL A 197 -1.02 1.53 13.98
C VAL A 197 0.12 2.51 13.74
N ARG A 198 0.93 2.79 14.78
CA ARG A 198 2.21 3.48 14.64
C ARG A 198 3.31 2.42 14.67
N HIS A 199 3.91 2.11 13.52
CA HIS A 199 4.96 1.09 13.44
C HIS A 199 6.35 1.61 13.81
N GLY A 200 6.58 2.92 13.68
CA GLY A 200 7.84 3.57 14.04
C GLY A 200 9.04 2.97 13.31
N MET A 201 8.92 2.73 12.00
CA MET A 201 9.98 2.20 11.11
C MET A 201 10.04 3.05 9.83
N THR A 202 11.20 3.17 9.20
CA THR A 202 11.29 3.77 7.86
C THR A 202 10.80 2.80 6.78
N VAL A 203 10.56 3.29 5.57
CA VAL A 203 10.15 2.43 4.44
C VAL A 203 11.22 1.39 4.08
N GLY A 204 12.51 1.74 4.22
CA GLY A 204 13.63 0.80 4.07
C GLY A 204 13.70 -0.27 5.16
N GLU A 205 13.43 0.10 6.42
CA GLU A 205 13.34 -0.86 7.53
C GLU A 205 12.14 -1.83 7.33
N LEU A 206 11.00 -1.31 6.87
CA LEU A 206 9.81 -2.12 6.54
C LEU A 206 10.08 -3.10 5.40
N ALA A 207 10.66 -2.65 4.28
CA ALA A 207 11.04 -3.54 3.18
C ALA A 207 12.00 -4.64 3.64
N THR A 208 12.99 -4.27 4.46
CA THR A 208 13.96 -5.24 5.01
C THR A 208 13.25 -6.28 5.85
N MET A 209 12.41 -5.86 6.80
CA MET A 209 11.60 -6.76 7.62
C MET A 209 10.71 -7.67 6.77
N TRP A 210 10.00 -7.11 5.80
CA TRP A 210 9.08 -7.90 4.98
C TRP A 210 9.76 -8.94 4.11
N ASN A 211 10.96 -8.64 3.59
CA ASN A 211 11.71 -9.61 2.81
C ASN A 211 11.99 -10.91 3.60
N HIS A 212 12.25 -10.78 4.90
CA HIS A 212 12.53 -11.91 5.81
C HIS A 212 11.25 -12.53 6.38
N GLU A 213 10.44 -11.73 7.08
CA GLU A 213 9.25 -12.21 7.82
C GLU A 213 8.19 -12.82 6.89
N TYR A 214 8.08 -12.29 5.67
CA TYR A 214 7.17 -12.82 4.66
C TYR A 214 7.89 -13.64 3.62
N SER A 215 9.18 -13.96 3.80
CA SER A 215 9.99 -14.80 2.91
C SER A 215 9.77 -14.45 1.44
N LEU A 216 9.91 -13.16 1.10
CA LEU A 216 9.65 -12.69 -0.26
C LEU A 216 10.75 -13.15 -1.21
N GLY A 217 12.00 -13.20 -0.73
CA GLY A 217 13.15 -13.64 -1.52
C GLY A 217 13.58 -12.64 -2.59
N VAL A 218 13.43 -11.34 -2.30
CA VAL A 218 13.78 -10.24 -3.21
C VAL A 218 15.24 -9.86 -3.09
N ASN A 219 15.89 -9.51 -4.21
CA ASN A 219 17.17 -8.81 -4.20
C ASN A 219 16.94 -7.36 -3.74
N LEU A 220 17.04 -7.13 -2.44
CA LEU A 220 16.72 -5.85 -1.83
C LEU A 220 18.00 -5.10 -1.45
N LYS A 221 18.08 -3.84 -1.85
CA LYS A 221 19.01 -2.85 -1.29
C LYS A 221 18.24 -1.68 -0.68
N VAL A 222 18.87 -1.03 0.29
CA VAL A 222 18.35 0.20 0.88
C VAL A 222 19.44 1.26 0.80
N ALA A 223 19.19 2.35 0.06
CA ALA A 223 20.01 3.54 0.11
C ALA A 223 19.68 4.28 1.41
N LYS A 224 20.41 3.90 2.48
CA LYS A 224 20.19 4.42 3.84
C LYS A 224 20.43 5.93 3.86
N MET A 225 19.55 6.66 4.54
CA MET A 225 19.77 8.07 4.83
C MET A 225 21.06 8.30 5.62
N LYS A 226 21.67 9.48 5.48
CA LYS A 226 22.70 9.96 6.42
C LYS A 226 22.10 10.97 7.38
N GLY A 227 22.50 10.92 8.65
CA GLY A 227 22.11 11.90 9.66
C GLY A 227 20.77 11.66 10.37
N TRP A 228 19.84 10.90 9.78
CA TRP A 228 18.57 10.58 10.45
C TRP A 228 18.80 9.71 11.68
N LYS A 229 18.07 10.02 12.76
CA LYS A 229 18.04 9.25 13.99
C LYS A 229 16.61 8.94 14.34
N ARG A 230 16.37 7.81 15.01
CA ARG A 230 15.03 7.39 15.42
C ARG A 230 14.31 8.41 16.30
N THR A 231 15.05 9.24 17.03
CA THR A 231 14.49 10.31 17.89
C THR A 231 14.00 11.51 17.09
N MET A 232 14.31 11.63 15.80
CA MET A 232 13.89 12.77 14.99
C MET A 232 12.48 12.57 14.46
N HIS A 233 11.61 13.54 14.73
CA HIS A 233 10.40 13.83 13.97
C HIS A 233 10.74 14.62 12.70
N PHE A 234 9.79 14.78 11.78
CA PHE A 234 10.09 15.33 10.45
C PHE A 234 10.74 16.72 10.51
N LYS A 235 10.25 17.61 11.39
CA LYS A 235 10.76 18.99 11.51
C LYS A 235 12.25 19.04 11.86
N GLU A 236 12.73 18.09 12.64
CA GLU A 236 14.12 18.05 13.10
C GLU A 236 15.11 17.63 12.00
N THR A 237 14.61 17.01 10.92
CA THR A 237 15.41 16.58 9.77
C THR A 237 15.98 17.76 8.97
N GLY A 238 15.27 18.89 8.97
CA GLY A 238 15.55 20.04 8.11
C GLY A 238 15.27 19.81 6.63
N LEU A 239 14.61 18.69 6.26
CA LEU A 239 14.16 18.45 4.89
C LEU A 239 12.89 19.26 4.59
N PRO A 240 12.70 19.69 3.33
CA PRO A 240 11.44 20.30 2.93
C PRO A 240 10.30 19.27 2.98
N PHE A 241 9.15 19.67 3.52
CA PHE A 241 7.95 18.84 3.52
C PHE A 241 7.14 19.09 2.25
N VAL A 242 6.95 18.05 1.45
CA VAL A 242 5.97 18.03 0.36
C VAL A 242 4.76 17.25 0.88
N LEU A 243 3.56 17.81 0.72
CA LEU A 243 2.33 17.16 1.12
C LEU A 243 2.27 15.72 0.60
N THR A 244 2.04 14.75 1.50
CA THR A 244 2.08 13.34 1.13
C THR A 244 0.80 12.88 0.45
N SER A 245 -0.29 13.64 0.61
CA SER A 245 -1.54 13.57 -0.15
C SER A 245 -2.28 14.90 -0.02
N PRO A 246 -3.34 15.16 -0.82
CA PRO A 246 -4.12 16.40 -0.74
C PRO A 246 -4.63 16.74 0.67
N ASN A 247 -4.89 15.72 1.50
CA ASN A 247 -5.41 15.88 2.85
C ASN A 247 -4.33 15.79 3.94
N ILE A 248 -3.05 15.64 3.58
CA ILE A 248 -1.90 15.68 4.51
C ILE A 248 -0.96 16.84 4.11
N PRO A 249 -1.40 18.11 4.26
CA PRO A 249 -0.67 19.26 3.73
C PRO A 249 0.54 19.69 4.57
N THR A 250 0.62 19.28 5.84
CA THR A 250 1.65 19.76 6.78
C THR A 250 2.28 18.64 7.59
N THR A 251 3.44 18.93 8.19
CA THR A 251 4.12 18.01 9.12
C THR A 251 3.26 17.65 10.33
N GLU A 252 2.50 18.62 10.84
CA GLU A 252 1.58 18.47 11.96
C GLU A 252 0.43 17.52 11.59
N THR A 253 -0.12 17.70 10.39
CA THR A 253 -1.14 16.80 9.87
C THR A 253 -0.58 15.38 9.71
N ALA A 254 0.63 15.22 9.16
CA ALA A 254 1.27 13.92 9.01
C ALA A 254 1.52 13.22 10.36
N PHE A 255 1.90 13.98 11.39
CA PHE A 255 2.10 13.46 12.73
C PHE A 255 0.78 13.01 13.38
N LEU A 256 -0.26 13.87 13.35
CA LEU A 256 -1.54 13.58 14.00
C LEU A 256 -2.33 12.50 13.28
N TYR A 257 -2.22 12.40 11.95
CA TYR A 257 -2.97 11.45 11.11
C TYR A 257 -3.01 10.05 11.72
N THR A 258 -1.86 9.50 12.12
CA THR A 258 -1.75 8.14 12.69
C THR A 258 -2.67 7.89 13.89
N GLY A 259 -2.99 8.93 14.67
CA GLY A 259 -3.94 8.85 15.78
C GLY A 259 -5.34 9.31 15.43
N THR A 260 -5.47 10.46 14.79
CA THR A 260 -6.77 11.10 14.54
C THR A 260 -7.55 10.45 13.40
N GLU A 261 -6.89 9.68 12.52
CA GLU A 261 -7.58 8.85 11.52
C GLU A 261 -8.49 7.81 12.18
N LEU A 262 -8.22 7.40 13.43
CA LEU A 262 -9.10 6.52 14.20
C LEU A 262 -10.51 7.10 14.43
N VAL A 263 -10.75 8.36 14.07
CA VAL A 263 -12.08 8.99 14.10
C VAL A 263 -12.85 8.71 12.79
N ASP A 264 -12.19 8.37 11.68
CA ASP A 264 -12.77 8.40 10.34
C ASP A 264 -13.84 7.32 10.10
N ASP A 265 -13.74 6.14 10.72
CA ASP A 265 -14.79 5.10 10.60
C ASP A 265 -15.95 5.28 11.62
N THR A 266 -16.16 6.50 12.08
CA THR A 266 -17.28 6.90 12.93
C THR A 266 -18.17 7.95 12.25
N SER A 267 -19.31 8.31 12.85
CA SER A 267 -20.11 9.44 12.39
C SER A 267 -19.43 10.80 12.61
N LEU A 268 -18.25 10.87 13.23
CA LEU A 268 -17.54 12.11 13.51
C LEU A 268 -16.75 12.61 12.28
N SER A 269 -16.46 13.92 12.26
CA SER A 269 -15.62 14.57 11.26
C SER A 269 -14.15 14.55 11.69
N THR A 270 -13.29 14.18 10.74
CA THR A 270 -11.83 14.28 10.79
C THR A 270 -11.31 15.65 10.33
N GLY A 271 -12.20 16.63 10.10
CA GLY A 271 -11.81 17.94 9.59
C GLY A 271 -11.49 17.97 8.09
N LEU A 272 -11.67 16.85 7.39
CA LEU A 272 -11.68 16.82 5.93
C LEU A 272 -12.68 17.85 5.38
N GLY A 273 -12.33 18.49 4.27
CA GLY A 273 -13.08 19.63 3.73
C GLY A 273 -12.74 20.97 4.36
N THR A 274 -11.75 21.04 5.25
CA THR A 274 -11.24 22.29 5.83
C THR A 274 -9.78 22.53 5.45
N THR A 275 -9.19 23.65 5.89
CA THR A 275 -7.75 23.93 5.72
C THR A 275 -6.88 23.26 6.78
N LYS A 276 -7.46 22.46 7.68
CA LYS A 276 -6.82 21.82 8.84
C LYS A 276 -7.33 20.38 9.04
N PRO A 277 -7.26 19.52 8.00
CA PRO A 277 -7.65 18.11 8.12
C PRO A 277 -6.82 17.42 9.20
N PHE A 278 -7.43 16.48 9.92
CA PHE A 278 -6.85 15.70 11.02
C PHE A 278 -6.40 16.50 12.26
N GLU A 279 -6.28 17.82 12.15
CA GLU A 279 -6.11 18.73 13.30
C GLU A 279 -7.46 19.14 13.90
N LEU A 280 -8.51 19.28 13.07
CA LEU A 280 -9.87 19.65 13.50
C LEU A 280 -10.79 18.42 13.57
N LEU A 281 -11.37 18.14 14.73
CA LEU A 281 -12.26 17.00 14.91
C LEU A 281 -13.60 17.45 15.52
N GLY A 282 -14.72 16.84 15.12
CA GLY A 282 -16.02 17.19 15.70
C GLY A 282 -17.25 16.66 14.98
N ALA A 283 -18.43 17.16 15.36
CA ALA A 283 -19.71 16.85 14.72
C ALA A 283 -20.72 18.01 14.93
N PRO A 284 -21.82 18.11 14.15
CA PRO A 284 -22.79 19.20 14.28
C PRO A 284 -23.49 19.27 15.66
N TRP A 285 -23.51 18.16 16.40
CA TRP A 285 -24.13 18.08 17.73
C TRP A 285 -23.16 18.31 18.89
N ILE A 286 -21.87 18.54 18.62
CA ILE A 286 -20.85 18.69 19.66
C ILE A 286 -20.78 20.14 20.15
N ASN A 287 -20.73 20.29 21.48
CA ASN A 287 -20.31 21.53 22.11
C ASN A 287 -18.79 21.55 22.22
N GLY A 288 -18.15 22.37 21.37
CA GLY A 288 -16.68 22.44 21.31
C GLY A 288 -16.01 22.91 22.60
N GLN A 289 -16.66 23.76 23.40
CA GLN A 289 -16.06 24.22 24.67
C GLN A 289 -16.08 23.10 25.71
N GLU A 290 -17.22 22.45 25.90
CA GLU A 290 -17.33 21.30 26.81
C GLU A 290 -16.40 20.16 26.38
N LEU A 291 -16.25 19.93 25.07
CA LEU A 291 -15.32 18.93 24.55
C LEU A 291 -13.85 19.27 24.87
N ALA A 292 -13.46 20.54 24.67
CA ALA A 292 -12.11 20.99 24.99
C ALA A 292 -11.82 20.89 26.49
N ASP A 293 -12.77 21.29 27.34
CA ASP A 293 -12.62 21.23 28.80
C ASP A 293 -12.48 19.77 29.29
N ASP A 294 -13.28 18.84 28.75
CA ASP A 294 -13.17 17.40 29.04
C ASP A 294 -11.80 16.86 28.59
N LEU A 295 -11.43 17.02 27.31
CA LEU A 295 -10.18 16.48 26.77
C LEU A 295 -8.94 17.02 27.49
N ASN A 296 -8.90 18.33 27.81
CA ASN A 296 -7.81 18.90 28.61
C ASN A 296 -7.81 18.38 30.06
N GLY A 297 -8.96 17.98 30.60
CA GLY A 297 -9.10 17.34 31.91
C GLY A 297 -8.67 15.87 31.97
N ARG A 298 -8.56 15.19 30.82
CA ARG A 298 -8.18 13.77 30.73
C ARG A 298 -6.68 13.50 30.91
N GLY A 299 -5.83 14.53 30.87
CA GLY A 299 -4.38 14.40 31.08
C GLY A 299 -3.67 13.65 29.95
N ILE A 300 -4.03 13.95 28.69
CA ILE A 300 -3.39 13.36 27.51
C ILE A 300 -2.06 14.08 27.28
N ASP A 301 -0.94 13.36 27.38
CA ASP A 301 0.39 13.97 27.32
C ASP A 301 0.75 14.51 25.92
N GLY A 302 1.44 15.65 25.90
CA GLY A 302 2.03 16.25 24.70
C GLY A 302 1.06 16.97 23.76
N VAL A 303 -0.22 17.11 24.14
CA VAL A 303 -1.23 17.83 23.36
C VAL A 303 -2.11 18.72 24.22
N SER A 304 -2.63 19.78 23.61
CA SER A 304 -3.66 20.64 24.17
C SER A 304 -4.83 20.78 23.20
N PHE A 305 -6.04 20.97 23.74
CA PHE A 305 -7.27 21.04 22.95
C PHE A 305 -7.87 22.43 23.01
N ARG A 306 -8.16 22.99 21.84
CA ARG A 306 -8.84 24.28 21.70
C ARG A 306 -10.21 24.08 21.09
N SER A 307 -11.26 24.63 21.71
CA SER A 307 -12.60 24.66 21.10
C SER A 307 -12.56 25.26 19.70
N ALA A 308 -13.22 24.59 18.75
CA ALA A 308 -13.26 24.96 17.35
C ALA A 308 -14.67 24.81 16.76
N TYR A 309 -14.97 25.66 15.78
CA TYR A 309 -16.14 25.55 14.93
C TYR A 309 -15.72 25.75 13.48
N PHE A 310 -16.20 24.87 12.62
CA PHE A 310 -15.80 24.84 11.21
C PHE A 310 -16.94 24.35 10.32
N THR A 311 -16.87 24.67 9.04
CA THR A 311 -17.85 24.23 8.04
C THR A 311 -17.09 23.55 6.90
N PRO A 312 -17.13 22.21 6.79
CA PRO A 312 -16.46 21.49 5.72
C PRO A 312 -16.98 21.89 4.32
N MET A 313 -16.09 22.05 3.36
CA MET A 313 -16.40 22.33 1.95
C MET A 313 -16.76 21.07 1.16
N PHE A 314 -16.33 19.90 1.63
CA PHE A 314 -16.65 18.57 1.10
C PHE A 314 -16.58 17.54 2.24
N GLY A 315 -16.96 16.29 1.96
CA GLY A 315 -16.89 15.21 2.96
C GLY A 315 -18.01 15.27 4.00
N LYS A 316 -17.77 14.65 5.17
CA LYS A 316 -18.77 14.59 6.26
C LYS A 316 -19.20 16.00 6.68
N TYR A 317 -20.51 16.20 6.80
CA TYR A 317 -21.12 17.47 7.19
C TYR A 317 -20.82 18.64 6.27
N GLN A 318 -20.58 18.38 4.98
CA GLN A 318 -20.44 19.42 3.96
C GLN A 318 -21.53 20.51 4.10
N GLY A 319 -21.09 21.77 4.18
CA GLY A 319 -21.96 22.94 4.28
C GLY A 319 -22.65 23.13 5.64
N GLN A 320 -22.46 22.22 6.60
CA GLN A 320 -23.01 22.32 7.95
C GLN A 320 -21.96 22.78 8.95
N ARG A 321 -22.37 23.60 9.92
CA ARG A 321 -21.49 24.02 11.02
C ARG A 321 -21.24 22.82 11.94
N VAL A 322 -19.98 22.49 12.12
CA VAL A 322 -19.45 21.49 13.03
C VAL A 322 -18.90 22.18 14.27
N GLY A 323 -19.24 21.67 15.47
CA GLY A 323 -18.57 22.01 16.72
C GLY A 323 -17.58 20.91 17.09
N GLY A 324 -16.49 21.28 17.76
CA GLY A 324 -15.42 20.34 18.04
C GLY A 324 -14.19 20.97 18.66
N VAL A 325 -13.03 20.37 18.40
CA VAL A 325 -11.73 20.83 18.89
C VAL A 325 -10.70 20.88 17.76
N GLN A 326 -9.71 21.75 17.93
CA GLN A 326 -8.41 21.63 17.29
C GLN A 326 -7.43 20.98 18.27
N VAL A 327 -6.71 19.96 17.81
CA VAL A 327 -5.57 19.38 18.54
C VAL A 327 -4.33 20.22 18.26
N HIS A 328 -3.72 20.74 19.31
CA HIS A 328 -2.43 21.42 19.26
C HIS A 328 -1.36 20.49 19.83
N ILE A 329 -0.26 20.33 19.09
CA ILE A 329 0.88 19.53 19.54
C ILE A 329 1.77 20.41 20.41
N ASP A 330 1.94 20.03 21.68
CA ASP A 330 2.82 20.70 22.62
C ASP A 330 4.22 20.04 22.62
N ASP A 331 4.27 18.70 22.56
CA ASP A 331 5.50 17.91 22.51
C ASP A 331 5.28 16.55 21.82
N GLU A 332 5.79 16.40 20.59
CA GLU A 332 5.69 15.18 19.76
C GLU A 332 6.25 13.92 20.45
N GLU A 333 7.25 14.06 21.33
CA GLU A 333 7.87 12.91 22.00
C GLU A 333 6.94 12.24 23.02
N GLN A 334 6.02 13.00 23.62
CA GLN A 334 5.12 12.51 24.67
C GLN A 334 3.80 11.95 24.11
N VAL A 335 3.37 12.40 22.92
CA VAL A 335 2.04 12.05 22.38
C VAL A 335 1.93 10.56 22.04
N ASN A 336 1.00 9.89 22.71
CA ASN A 336 0.43 8.60 22.32
C ASN A 336 -0.71 8.81 21.34
N LEU A 337 -0.43 8.59 20.06
CA LEU A 337 -1.33 8.89 18.95
C LEU A 337 -2.54 7.95 18.98
N VAL A 338 -2.35 6.67 19.31
CA VAL A 338 -3.47 5.73 19.42
C VAL A 338 -4.36 6.05 20.62
N GLU A 339 -3.76 6.40 21.76
CA GLU A 339 -4.53 6.86 22.92
C GLU A 339 -5.29 8.14 22.60
N LEU A 340 -4.65 9.13 21.97
CA LEU A 340 -5.28 10.37 21.52
C LEU A 340 -6.52 10.08 20.65
N GLY A 341 -6.39 9.22 19.64
CA GLY A 341 -7.50 8.84 18.76
C GLY A 341 -8.66 8.20 19.51
N LEU A 342 -8.37 7.27 20.43
CA LEU A 342 -9.39 6.60 21.24
C LEU A 342 -10.08 7.56 22.22
N GLN A 343 -9.32 8.45 22.87
CA GLN A 343 -9.86 9.47 23.78
C GLN A 343 -10.76 10.47 23.04
N LEU A 344 -10.38 10.86 21.81
CA LEU A 344 -11.21 11.70 20.95
C LEU A 344 -12.55 11.03 20.62
N VAL A 345 -12.52 9.75 20.21
CA VAL A 345 -13.74 8.97 19.93
C VAL A 345 -14.63 8.86 21.18
N ASP A 346 -14.04 8.52 22.33
CA ASP A 346 -14.72 8.36 23.61
C ASP A 346 -15.41 9.66 24.05
N ALA A 347 -14.66 10.77 24.15
CA ALA A 347 -15.19 12.07 24.56
C ALA A 347 -16.30 12.61 23.63
N MET A 348 -16.16 12.41 22.32
CA MET A 348 -17.15 12.85 21.35
C MET A 348 -18.41 11.98 21.33
N LYS A 349 -18.28 10.67 21.59
CA LYS A 349 -19.40 9.75 21.77
C LYS A 349 -20.23 10.16 22.99
N ASP A 350 -19.58 10.47 24.11
CA ASP A 350 -20.24 10.81 25.38
C ASP A 350 -21.19 11.99 25.28
N GLN A 351 -20.89 12.99 24.44
CA GLN A 351 -21.78 14.14 24.25
C GLN A 351 -23.11 13.77 23.59
N ASN A 352 -23.13 12.73 22.73
CA ASN A 352 -24.39 12.25 22.14
C ASN A 352 -24.32 10.79 21.66
N PRO A 353 -24.48 9.81 22.57
CA PRO A 353 -24.40 8.39 22.21
C PRO A 353 -25.46 7.95 21.20
N LYS A 354 -26.58 8.70 21.09
CA LYS A 354 -27.66 8.39 20.14
C LYS A 354 -27.34 8.78 18.69
N LYS A 355 -26.41 9.73 18.48
CA LYS A 355 -25.96 10.18 17.15
C LYS A 355 -24.60 9.61 16.75
N PHE A 356 -23.88 9.06 17.72
CA PHE A 356 -22.63 8.37 17.46
C PHE A 356 -22.90 7.05 16.74
N GLU A 357 -22.27 6.88 15.58
CA GLU A 357 -22.27 5.63 14.84
C GLU A 357 -20.81 5.24 14.59
N ILE A 358 -20.53 3.93 14.57
CA ILE A 358 -19.22 3.37 14.26
C ILE A 358 -19.44 2.19 13.32
N SER A 359 -18.79 2.22 12.17
CA SER A 359 -18.95 1.20 11.14
C SER A 359 -18.13 -0.05 11.47
N SER A 360 -18.41 -1.16 10.79
CA SER A 360 -17.55 -2.35 10.87
C SER A 360 -16.17 -2.16 10.21
N SER A 361 -15.99 -1.15 9.34
CA SER A 361 -14.67 -0.85 8.76
C SER A 361 -13.66 -0.40 9.81
N TYR A 362 -14.13 0.12 10.94
CA TYR A 362 -13.28 0.47 12.09
C TYR A 362 -12.37 -0.67 12.52
N ASP A 363 -12.84 -1.92 12.43
CA ASP A 363 -12.06 -3.12 12.78
C ASP A 363 -10.80 -3.24 11.92
N SER A 364 -10.86 -2.81 10.66
CA SER A 364 -9.72 -2.78 9.72
C SER A 364 -8.81 -1.56 9.95
N LEU A 365 -9.43 -0.41 10.26
CA LEU A 365 -8.74 0.84 10.56
C LEU A 365 -7.83 0.71 11.79
N ILE A 366 -8.40 0.28 12.93
CA ILE A 366 -7.60 0.02 14.14
C ILE A 366 -6.75 -1.24 14.01
N GLY A 367 -7.21 -2.23 13.23
CA GLY A 367 -6.52 -3.50 13.00
C GLY A 367 -6.87 -4.62 13.98
N ASP A 368 -7.86 -4.41 14.85
CA ASP A 368 -8.32 -5.38 15.85
C ASP A 368 -9.84 -5.31 16.09
N LYS A 369 -10.53 -6.37 15.67
CA LYS A 369 -12.00 -6.53 15.79
C LYS A 369 -12.52 -6.52 17.24
N ARG A 370 -11.64 -6.68 18.24
CA ARG A 370 -12.00 -6.62 19.67
C ARG A 370 -12.27 -5.19 20.14
N VAL A 371 -11.73 -4.18 19.46
CA VAL A 371 -11.74 -2.78 19.93
C VAL A 371 -13.12 -2.14 19.77
N ARG A 372 -13.74 -2.24 18.60
CA ARG A 372 -15.04 -1.59 18.33
C ARG A 372 -16.15 -2.04 19.31
N PRO A 373 -16.31 -3.34 19.64
CA PRO A 373 -17.24 -3.76 20.71
C PRO A 373 -16.96 -3.07 22.05
N MET A 374 -15.71 -2.95 22.46
CA MET A 374 -15.36 -2.28 23.72
C MET A 374 -15.67 -0.78 23.70
N ILE A 375 -15.48 -0.10 22.56
CA ILE A 375 -15.91 1.30 22.39
C ILE A 375 -17.43 1.40 22.56
N LEU A 376 -18.20 0.50 21.93
CA LEU A 376 -19.66 0.49 22.03
C LEU A 376 -20.17 0.19 23.45
N GLU A 377 -19.42 -0.61 24.21
CA GLU A 377 -19.70 -0.99 25.60
C GLU A 377 -19.21 0.03 26.65
N ASP A 378 -18.73 1.21 26.23
CA ASP A 378 -18.22 2.26 27.13
C ASP A 378 -17.06 1.76 28.03
N ARG A 379 -16.21 0.88 27.50
CA ARG A 379 -15.03 0.41 28.23
C ARG A 379 -13.98 1.53 28.28
N PRO A 380 -13.32 1.75 29.43
CA PRO A 380 -12.29 2.78 29.54
C PRO A 380 -11.18 2.60 28.50
N VAL A 381 -10.71 3.69 27.88
CA VAL A 381 -9.62 3.67 26.88
C VAL A 381 -8.38 2.91 27.36
N LYS A 382 -8.01 3.07 28.63
CA LYS A 382 -6.89 2.33 29.24
C LYS A 382 -7.09 0.81 29.21
N GLU A 383 -8.32 0.33 29.37
CA GLU A 383 -8.64 -1.08 29.28
C GLU A 383 -8.55 -1.58 27.84
N ILE A 384 -9.08 -0.79 26.89
CA ILE A 384 -8.97 -1.06 25.45
C ILE A 384 -7.49 -1.20 25.06
N MET A 385 -6.64 -0.26 25.47
CA MET A 385 -5.20 -0.31 25.20
C MET A 385 -4.48 -1.50 25.85
N GLY A 386 -5.04 -2.04 26.94
CA GLY A 386 -4.53 -3.24 27.59
C GLY A 386 -4.67 -4.51 26.72
N LEU A 387 -5.58 -4.52 25.75
CA LEU A 387 -5.90 -5.69 24.92
C LEU A 387 -4.70 -6.21 24.11
N TRP A 388 -3.91 -5.31 23.54
CA TRP A 388 -2.87 -5.66 22.55
C TRP A 388 -1.45 -5.46 23.09
N LYS A 389 -1.31 -5.09 24.37
CA LYS A 389 0.00 -4.73 24.93
C LYS A 389 1.01 -5.86 24.78
N ASN A 390 0.60 -7.10 25.06
CA ASN A 390 1.49 -8.26 24.99
C ASN A 390 1.84 -8.60 23.54
N GLU A 391 0.86 -8.57 22.62
CA GLU A 391 1.10 -8.81 21.19
C GLU A 391 2.04 -7.74 20.59
N LEU A 392 1.88 -6.48 21.00
CA LEU A 392 2.73 -5.38 20.57
C LEU A 392 4.15 -5.52 21.12
N ASP A 393 4.30 -5.79 22.42
CA ASP A 393 5.60 -5.97 23.07
C ASP A 393 6.37 -7.17 22.44
N ASP A 394 5.65 -8.24 22.08
CA ASP A 394 6.22 -9.40 21.38
C ASP A 394 6.68 -9.05 19.97
N TRP A 395 5.83 -8.39 19.17
CA TRP A 395 6.18 -7.94 17.81
C TRP A 395 7.36 -6.98 17.80
N VAL A 396 7.39 -6.02 18.75
CA VAL A 396 8.53 -5.09 18.88
C VAL A 396 9.82 -5.86 19.13
N LYS A 397 9.80 -6.79 20.08
CA LYS A 397 10.99 -7.51 20.53
C LYS A 397 11.48 -8.53 19.51
N ASN A 398 10.58 -9.33 18.95
CA ASN A 398 10.92 -10.52 18.17
C ASN A 398 10.88 -10.26 16.65
N THR A 399 10.29 -9.15 16.22
CA THR A 399 10.18 -8.79 14.80
C THR A 399 10.89 -7.47 14.53
N ARG A 400 10.30 -6.33 14.90
CA ARG A 400 10.81 -4.98 14.52
C ARG A 400 12.27 -4.77 14.88
N ASN A 401 12.67 -5.10 16.11
CA ASN A 401 13.99 -4.77 16.63
C ASN A 401 15.13 -5.50 15.90
N HIS A 402 14.85 -6.52 15.10
CA HIS A 402 15.85 -7.22 14.28
C HIS A 402 16.19 -6.48 12.98
N PHE A 403 15.34 -5.57 12.52
CA PHE A 403 15.42 -4.96 11.18
C PHE A 403 15.72 -3.46 11.19
N LEU A 404 16.17 -2.92 12.33
CA LEU A 404 16.43 -1.48 12.47
C LEU A 404 17.73 -1.07 11.80
N LEU A 405 17.66 -0.08 10.90
CA LEU A 405 18.78 0.45 10.14
C LEU A 405 19.43 1.66 10.82
N TYR A 406 18.68 2.38 11.67
CA TYR A 406 19.12 3.63 12.29
C TYR A 406 19.07 3.60 13.80
N GLY A 407 20.03 4.25 14.45
CA GLY A 407 20.06 4.42 15.90
C GLY A 407 19.35 5.71 16.37
N PRO A 408 19.26 5.93 17.70
CA PRO A 408 19.66 4.99 18.75
C PRO A 408 18.79 3.73 18.73
N TYR A 409 19.40 2.58 19.00
CA TYR A 409 18.68 1.29 19.00
C TYR A 409 18.04 1.05 20.38
N PRO A 410 16.84 0.44 20.43
CA PRO A 410 16.26 -0.05 21.68
C PRO A 410 17.23 -0.94 22.45
N GLU A 411 17.02 -1.06 23.77
CA GLU A 411 17.86 -1.91 24.61
C GLU A 411 17.90 -3.35 24.06
N LYS A 412 19.10 -3.93 23.93
CA LYS A 412 19.38 -5.26 23.35
C LYS A 412 19.18 -5.39 21.84
N ALA A 413 18.55 -4.41 21.17
CA ALA A 413 18.52 -4.38 19.71
C ALA A 413 19.92 -4.03 19.16
N GLN A 414 20.21 -4.53 17.96
CA GLN A 414 21.44 -4.25 17.23
C GLN A 414 21.07 -3.70 15.85
N PRO A 415 21.97 -2.94 15.20
CA PRO A 415 21.78 -2.60 13.80
C PRO A 415 21.56 -3.87 12.97
N TYR A 416 20.55 -3.85 12.10
CA TYR A 416 20.36 -4.89 11.11
C TYR A 416 21.65 -5.10 10.31
N LYS A 417 21.97 -6.38 10.11
CA LYS A 417 23.06 -6.81 9.24
C LYS A 417 22.45 -7.62 8.10
N PRO A 418 22.92 -7.44 6.86
CA PRO A 418 22.50 -8.27 5.75
C PRO A 418 22.66 -9.76 6.08
N GLU A 419 21.59 -10.51 5.80
CA GLU A 419 21.49 -11.94 6.05
C GLU A 419 20.97 -12.63 4.79
N THR A 420 21.27 -13.93 4.65
CA THR A 420 20.72 -14.74 3.57
C THR A 420 19.20 -14.79 3.69
N VAL A 421 18.50 -14.49 2.60
CA VAL A 421 17.04 -14.54 2.53
C VAL A 421 16.61 -15.60 1.54
N LEU A 422 15.59 -16.38 1.90
CA LEU A 422 14.91 -17.30 1.01
C LEU A 422 13.47 -16.84 0.81
N GLY A 423 12.90 -17.14 -0.35
CA GLY A 423 11.48 -16.97 -0.62
C GLY A 423 10.85 -18.18 -1.28
N ILE A 424 9.53 -18.31 -1.11
CA ILE A 424 8.70 -19.35 -1.73
C ILE A 424 7.73 -18.65 -2.69
N LEU A 425 7.83 -19.01 -3.97
CA LEU A 425 6.91 -18.60 -5.02
C LEU A 425 5.90 -19.71 -5.35
N PRO A 426 4.65 -19.35 -5.73
CA PRO A 426 4.10 -17.99 -5.73
C PRO A 426 3.90 -17.45 -4.29
N HIS A 427 3.91 -16.12 -4.11
CA HIS A 427 3.68 -15.52 -2.79
C HIS A 427 2.23 -15.63 -2.33
N ASN A 428 1.27 -15.68 -3.26
CA ASN A 428 -0.11 -16.02 -2.96
C ASN A 428 -0.30 -17.54 -3.12
N LEU A 429 -0.60 -18.23 -2.03
CA LEU A 429 -0.82 -19.68 -2.01
C LEU A 429 -2.24 -19.99 -1.50
N GLU A 430 -3.21 -19.54 -2.29
CA GLU A 430 -4.63 -19.81 -2.08
C GLU A 430 -5.11 -20.88 -3.07
N LEU A 431 -5.60 -22.01 -2.56
CA LEU A 431 -6.02 -23.15 -3.39
C LEU A 431 -7.37 -23.69 -2.95
N ALA A 432 -8.09 -24.34 -3.86
CA ALA A 432 -9.25 -25.17 -3.54
C ALA A 432 -8.81 -26.63 -3.28
N PRO A 433 -9.57 -27.41 -2.49
CA PRO A 433 -9.29 -28.83 -2.30
C PRO A 433 -9.13 -29.56 -3.65
N GLY A 434 -8.06 -30.36 -3.77
CA GLY A 434 -7.71 -31.07 -4.99
C GLY A 434 -6.84 -30.30 -5.99
N GLN A 435 -6.71 -28.97 -5.85
CA GLN A 435 -5.78 -28.20 -6.67
C GLN A 435 -4.33 -28.48 -6.30
N THR A 436 -3.46 -28.34 -7.31
CA THR A 436 -2.02 -28.39 -7.12
C THR A 436 -1.35 -27.10 -7.56
N LYS A 437 -0.24 -26.76 -6.92
CA LYS A 437 0.61 -25.64 -7.34
C LYS A 437 2.07 -26.01 -7.17
N ASP A 438 2.87 -25.72 -8.20
CA ASP A 438 4.31 -25.88 -8.14
C ASP A 438 4.92 -24.73 -7.33
N LEU A 439 5.83 -25.09 -6.42
CA LEU A 439 6.55 -24.17 -5.57
C LEU A 439 7.98 -24.01 -6.05
N THR A 440 8.48 -22.78 -6.02
CA THR A 440 9.89 -22.48 -6.31
C THR A 440 10.51 -21.78 -5.12
N VAL A 441 11.70 -22.24 -4.71
CA VAL A 441 12.50 -21.55 -3.70
C VAL A 441 13.53 -20.68 -4.41
N ILE A 442 13.45 -19.37 -4.16
CA ILE A 442 14.42 -18.37 -4.61
C ILE A 442 15.16 -17.82 -3.40
N GLY A 443 16.25 -17.09 -3.62
CA GLY A 443 16.92 -16.40 -2.53
C GLY A 443 18.21 -15.72 -2.91
N PHE A 444 18.72 -14.94 -1.97
CA PHE A 444 19.92 -14.14 -2.10
C PHE A 444 20.79 -14.33 -0.86
N ASP A 445 22.11 -14.40 -1.04
CA ASP A 445 23.04 -14.42 0.08
C ASP A 445 23.12 -13.03 0.76
N LYS A 446 23.81 -12.97 1.90
CA LYS A 446 24.04 -11.72 2.65
C LYS A 446 24.76 -10.60 1.87
N ASN A 447 25.35 -10.91 0.71
CA ASN A 447 26.01 -9.92 -0.16
C ASN A 447 25.13 -9.50 -1.34
N GLY A 448 23.91 -10.03 -1.44
CA GLY A 448 22.98 -9.76 -2.55
C GLY A 448 23.23 -10.63 -3.79
N ASN A 449 24.03 -11.70 -3.70
CA ASN A 449 24.20 -12.63 -4.81
C ASN A 449 23.05 -13.62 -4.86
N LYS A 450 22.51 -13.85 -6.05
CA LYS A 450 21.45 -14.85 -6.27
C LYS A 450 21.96 -16.25 -5.90
N LEU A 451 21.17 -16.99 -5.13
CA LEU A 451 21.48 -18.36 -4.75
C LEU A 451 21.09 -19.33 -5.88
N ASP A 452 22.00 -20.24 -6.22
CA ASP A 452 21.69 -21.40 -7.06
C ASP A 452 21.05 -22.51 -6.20
N VAL A 453 19.72 -22.42 -6.03
CA VAL A 453 18.95 -23.33 -5.18
C VAL A 453 18.66 -24.62 -5.95
N ASN A 454 19.39 -25.70 -5.64
CA ASN A 454 19.07 -27.02 -6.16
C ASN A 454 17.76 -27.55 -5.55
N PRO A 455 16.69 -27.75 -6.34
CA PRO A 455 15.39 -28.11 -5.79
C PRO A 455 15.34 -29.49 -5.11
N SER A 456 16.23 -30.41 -5.48
CA SER A 456 16.30 -31.76 -4.86
C SER A 456 16.83 -31.75 -3.43
N LEU A 457 17.42 -30.65 -2.98
CA LEU A 457 17.96 -30.50 -1.62
C LEU A 457 16.99 -29.78 -0.67
N ILE A 458 15.86 -29.29 -1.18
CA ILE A 458 14.86 -28.59 -0.36
C ILE A 458 14.14 -29.61 0.51
N LYS A 459 14.04 -29.31 1.81
CA LYS A 459 13.23 -30.07 2.75
C LYS A 459 11.95 -29.30 3.03
N TRP A 460 10.83 -29.84 2.56
CA TRP A 460 9.51 -29.25 2.75
C TRP A 460 8.84 -29.76 4.04
N GLU A 461 8.15 -28.86 4.73
CA GLU A 461 7.30 -29.15 5.87
C GLU A 461 5.97 -28.42 5.68
N VAL A 462 4.85 -29.08 5.99
CA VAL A 462 3.50 -28.49 5.92
C VAL A 462 2.84 -28.64 7.29
N LYS A 463 2.36 -27.53 7.85
CA LYS A 463 1.56 -27.49 9.09
C LYS A 463 0.11 -27.14 8.79
N GLY A 464 -0.83 -27.66 9.59
CA GLY A 464 -2.26 -27.34 9.52
C GLY A 464 -3.16 -28.38 8.84
N GLU A 465 -2.64 -29.55 8.46
CA GLU A 465 -3.41 -30.63 7.77
C GLU A 465 -4.13 -30.18 6.48
N VAL A 466 -3.69 -29.07 5.87
CA VAL A 466 -4.34 -28.48 4.69
C VAL A 466 -3.92 -29.13 3.37
N GLY A 467 -2.78 -29.81 3.34
CA GLY A 467 -2.23 -30.39 2.13
C GLY A 467 -0.89 -31.09 2.35
N SER A 468 -0.25 -31.48 1.25
CA SER A 468 1.06 -32.15 1.25
C SER A 468 1.92 -31.70 0.07
N ILE A 469 3.23 -31.86 0.18
CA ILE A 469 4.18 -31.55 -0.90
C ILE A 469 4.87 -32.83 -1.36
N LYS A 470 4.88 -33.06 -2.68
CA LYS A 470 5.65 -34.13 -3.32
C LYS A 470 6.57 -33.53 -4.37
N GLY A 471 7.87 -33.72 -4.22
CA GLY A 471 8.85 -32.96 -5.00
C GLY A 471 8.75 -31.48 -4.60
N ASN A 472 8.30 -30.64 -5.52
CA ASN A 472 8.00 -29.22 -5.25
C ASN A 472 6.54 -28.85 -5.50
N THR A 473 5.67 -29.83 -5.75
CA THR A 473 4.26 -29.58 -6.01
C THR A 473 3.49 -29.71 -4.71
N PHE A 474 2.85 -28.63 -4.28
CA PHE A 474 1.88 -28.63 -3.20
C PHE A 474 0.53 -29.14 -3.74
N THR A 475 -0.11 -30.05 -3.01
CA THR A 475 -1.47 -30.53 -3.27
C THR A 475 -2.36 -30.15 -2.10
N ALA A 476 -3.36 -29.30 -2.38
CA ALA A 476 -4.38 -28.92 -1.42
C ALA A 476 -5.34 -30.09 -1.16
N GLN A 477 -5.67 -30.33 0.11
CA GLN A 477 -6.45 -31.50 0.53
C GLN A 477 -7.69 -31.11 1.34
N LYS A 478 -7.50 -30.34 2.41
CA LYS A 478 -8.56 -30.02 3.38
C LYS A 478 -8.64 -28.52 3.57
N ALA A 479 -9.88 -28.01 3.64
CA ALA A 479 -10.10 -26.60 3.91
C ALA A 479 -9.52 -26.18 5.26
N GLY A 480 -8.86 -25.02 5.28
CA GLY A 480 -8.19 -24.48 6.45
C GLY A 480 -7.01 -23.57 6.06
N THR A 481 -6.33 -23.06 7.07
CA THR A 481 -5.07 -22.31 6.93
C THR A 481 -3.91 -23.18 7.41
N GLY A 482 -2.77 -23.06 6.74
CA GLY A 482 -1.57 -23.80 7.06
C GLY A 482 -0.30 -23.01 6.77
N LEU A 483 0.83 -23.61 7.10
CA LEU A 483 2.15 -23.04 6.87
C LEU A 483 3.00 -24.02 6.07
N VAL A 484 3.50 -23.57 4.93
CA VAL A 484 4.52 -24.27 4.14
C VAL A 484 5.89 -23.71 4.52
N THR A 485 6.80 -24.59 4.91
CA THR A 485 8.19 -24.23 5.22
C THR A 485 9.13 -24.93 4.26
N ALA A 486 9.99 -24.16 3.61
CA ALA A 486 11.12 -24.66 2.84
C ALA A 486 12.40 -24.50 3.65
N LYS A 487 13.10 -25.61 3.93
CA LYS A 487 14.43 -25.59 4.56
C LYS A 487 15.49 -25.88 3.50
N TYR A 488 16.46 -24.99 3.36
CA TYR A 488 17.58 -25.15 2.43
C TYR A 488 18.88 -24.67 3.09
N LYS A 489 19.82 -25.59 3.28
CA LYS A 489 21.02 -25.37 4.11
C LYS A 489 20.63 -24.94 5.53
N ASP A 490 21.19 -23.84 6.03
CA ASP A 490 20.95 -23.30 7.37
C ASP A 490 19.87 -22.20 7.39
N THR A 491 19.16 -22.00 6.28
CA THR A 491 18.12 -20.97 6.13
C THR A 491 16.79 -21.63 5.81
N GLN A 492 15.70 -20.94 6.17
CA GLN A 492 14.35 -21.37 5.83
C GLN A 492 13.51 -20.20 5.30
N ALA A 493 12.51 -20.54 4.50
CA ALA A 493 11.44 -19.66 4.07
C ALA A 493 10.10 -20.24 4.54
N ASN A 494 9.16 -19.36 4.87
CA ASN A 494 7.82 -19.70 5.31
C ASN A 494 6.78 -19.03 4.42
N ARG A 495 5.69 -19.75 4.14
CA ARG A 495 4.58 -19.25 3.33
C ARG A 495 3.27 -19.74 3.91
N ASN A 496 2.37 -18.81 4.22
CA ASN A 496 1.00 -19.16 4.57
C ASN A 496 0.31 -19.76 3.34
N VAL A 497 -0.48 -20.80 3.58
CA VAL A 497 -1.34 -21.42 2.57
C VAL A 497 -2.77 -21.39 3.08
N VAL A 498 -3.70 -21.02 2.22
CA VAL A 498 -5.13 -21.07 2.52
C VAL A 498 -5.76 -22.05 1.55
N VAL A 499 -6.37 -23.09 2.09
CA VAL A 499 -7.18 -24.03 1.32
C VAL A 499 -8.65 -23.73 1.60
N ALA A 500 -9.36 -23.31 0.58
CA ALA A 500 -10.79 -23.01 0.65
C ALA A 500 -11.42 -23.18 -0.73
N GLN A 501 -12.67 -23.62 -0.78
CA GLN A 501 -13.41 -23.72 -2.05
C GLN A 501 -13.51 -22.34 -2.71
N ASN A 502 -13.41 -22.27 -4.04
CA ASN A 502 -13.70 -21.02 -4.75
C ASN A 502 -15.22 -20.86 -4.77
N ILE A 503 -15.75 -19.76 -4.24
CA ILE A 503 -17.19 -19.52 -4.19
C ILE A 503 -17.49 -18.23 -4.93
N ILE A 504 -18.33 -18.31 -5.95
CA ILE A 504 -18.89 -17.15 -6.64
C ILE A 504 -20.14 -16.73 -5.90
N ASN A 505 -20.04 -15.65 -5.14
CA ASN A 505 -21.09 -15.15 -4.26
C ASN A 505 -22.11 -14.28 -5.00
N ASN A 506 -21.65 -13.54 -6.02
CA ASN A 506 -22.50 -12.60 -6.73
C ASN A 506 -22.03 -12.38 -8.17
N ILE A 507 -22.96 -12.02 -9.05
CA ILE A 507 -22.67 -11.57 -10.42
C ILE A 507 -23.40 -10.24 -10.61
N ARG A 508 -22.64 -9.15 -10.69
CA ARG A 508 -23.15 -7.79 -10.89
C ARG A 508 -22.81 -7.31 -12.28
N HIS A 509 -23.55 -6.32 -12.76
CA HIS A 509 -23.25 -5.67 -14.02
C HIS A 509 -23.56 -4.18 -13.98
N SER A 510 -22.89 -3.42 -14.84
CA SER A 510 -23.23 -2.03 -15.14
C SER A 510 -23.01 -1.74 -16.62
N VAL A 511 -23.77 -0.78 -17.15
CA VAL A 511 -23.65 -0.33 -18.54
C VAL A 511 -23.26 1.14 -18.52
N ASN A 512 -22.11 1.44 -19.10
CA ASN A 512 -21.56 2.79 -19.26
C ASN A 512 -21.60 3.19 -20.75
N PRO A 513 -21.39 4.47 -21.08
CA PRO A 513 -21.31 4.93 -22.47
C PRO A 513 -20.28 4.16 -23.30
N ASP A 514 -19.14 3.82 -22.70
CA ASP A 514 -17.99 3.26 -23.44
C ASP A 514 -17.83 1.74 -23.26
N TYR A 515 -18.48 1.12 -22.26
CA TYR A 515 -18.36 -0.31 -22.00
C TYR A 515 -19.53 -0.88 -21.18
N ALA A 516 -19.70 -2.20 -21.24
CA ALA A 516 -20.52 -2.96 -20.30
C ALA A 516 -19.63 -3.80 -19.38
N ARG A 517 -19.76 -3.60 -18.07
CA ARG A 517 -18.99 -4.32 -17.05
C ARG A 517 -19.79 -5.46 -16.47
N VAL A 518 -19.15 -6.61 -16.31
CA VAL A 518 -19.65 -7.72 -15.50
C VAL A 518 -18.64 -8.03 -14.41
N VAL A 519 -19.11 -8.20 -13.18
CA VAL A 519 -18.28 -8.47 -12.00
C VAL A 519 -18.75 -9.74 -11.32
N PHE A 520 -17.85 -10.71 -11.16
CA PHE A 520 -18.05 -11.88 -10.34
C PHE A 520 -17.39 -11.61 -8.99
N ASP A 521 -18.17 -11.55 -7.92
CA ASP A 521 -17.64 -11.40 -6.56
C ASP A 521 -17.34 -12.80 -6.01
N LEU A 522 -16.09 -13.03 -5.60
CA LEU A 522 -15.61 -14.29 -5.04
C LEU A 522 -15.31 -14.15 -3.55
N ASN A 523 -15.21 -15.28 -2.85
CA ASN A 523 -14.74 -15.30 -1.46
C ASN A 523 -13.23 -15.10 -1.32
N LYS A 524 -12.45 -15.38 -2.37
CA LYS A 524 -10.99 -15.30 -2.38
C LYS A 524 -10.44 -15.15 -3.81
N ASP A 525 -9.13 -14.97 -3.96
CA ASP A 525 -8.48 -14.87 -5.27
C ASP A 525 -8.41 -16.25 -5.93
N THR A 526 -8.51 -16.28 -7.26
CA THR A 526 -8.48 -17.55 -8.00
C THR A 526 -8.06 -17.36 -9.45
N GLU A 527 -7.49 -18.42 -10.01
CA GLU A 527 -7.18 -18.48 -11.44
C GLU A 527 -8.47 -18.67 -12.25
N TYR A 528 -8.51 -18.05 -13.43
CA TYR A 528 -9.60 -18.20 -14.38
C TYR A 528 -9.06 -18.16 -15.80
N GLN A 529 -9.87 -18.61 -16.76
CA GLN A 529 -9.56 -18.51 -18.19
C GLN A 529 -10.70 -17.81 -18.91
N ILE A 530 -10.34 -17.01 -19.91
CA ILE A 530 -11.30 -16.42 -20.84
C ILE A 530 -11.01 -16.98 -22.23
N SER A 531 -12.03 -17.47 -22.91
CA SER A 531 -11.96 -17.89 -24.31
C SER A 531 -13.05 -17.21 -25.15
N GLU A 532 -12.77 -17.00 -26.43
CA GLU A 532 -13.71 -16.42 -27.39
C GLU A 532 -14.31 -17.50 -28.30
N GLU A 533 -15.64 -17.46 -28.45
CA GLU A 533 -16.40 -18.22 -29.44
C GLU A 533 -17.26 -17.25 -30.28
N GLU A 534 -17.88 -17.73 -31.36
CA GLU A 534 -18.74 -16.88 -32.19
C GLU A 534 -19.93 -16.36 -31.39
N ASN A 535 -20.03 -15.02 -31.25
CA ASN A 535 -21.03 -14.32 -30.43
C ASN A 535 -20.98 -14.65 -28.93
N GLN A 536 -19.87 -15.25 -28.44
CA GLN A 536 -19.72 -15.57 -27.02
C GLN A 536 -18.33 -15.25 -26.50
N LEU A 537 -18.28 -14.78 -25.25
CA LEU A 537 -17.08 -14.80 -24.42
C LEU A 537 -17.34 -15.79 -23.28
N ILE A 538 -16.40 -16.66 -22.98
CA ILE A 538 -16.56 -17.72 -21.98
C ILE A 538 -15.53 -17.51 -20.89
N LEU A 539 -16.01 -17.35 -19.66
CA LEU A 539 -15.19 -17.33 -18.46
C LEU A 539 -15.29 -18.70 -17.78
N THR A 540 -14.16 -19.35 -17.54
CA THR A 540 -14.10 -20.58 -16.72
C THR A 540 -13.30 -20.35 -15.45
N VAL A 541 -13.82 -20.84 -14.33
CA VAL A 541 -13.17 -20.80 -13.02
C VAL A 541 -13.13 -22.24 -12.48
N PRO A 542 -11.95 -22.87 -12.41
CA PRO A 542 -11.83 -24.23 -11.93
C PRO A 542 -12.01 -24.28 -10.40
N TYR A 543 -12.45 -25.42 -9.91
CA TYR A 543 -12.77 -25.70 -8.50
C TYR A 543 -13.68 -24.67 -7.85
N ALA A 544 -14.67 -24.18 -8.61
CA ALA A 544 -15.61 -23.16 -8.17
C ALA A 544 -17.01 -23.71 -7.94
N GLU A 545 -17.65 -23.15 -6.93
CA GLU A 545 -19.05 -23.38 -6.56
C GLU A 545 -19.84 -22.07 -6.62
N ILE A 546 -21.16 -22.18 -6.74
CA ILE A 546 -22.08 -21.05 -6.74
C ILE A 546 -22.57 -20.85 -5.30
N GLY A 547 -22.24 -19.70 -4.70
CA GLY A 547 -22.68 -19.32 -3.36
C GLY A 547 -24.10 -18.75 -3.34
N PRO A 548 -24.76 -18.69 -2.16
CA PRO A 548 -25.98 -17.91 -1.97
C PRO A 548 -25.69 -16.40 -2.19
N PRO A 549 -26.60 -15.63 -2.85
CA PRO A 549 -27.95 -16.01 -3.27
C PRO A 549 -28.03 -16.70 -4.64
N LEU A 550 -26.96 -16.76 -5.42
CA LEU A 550 -26.99 -17.29 -6.78
C LEU A 550 -27.42 -18.76 -6.85
N SER A 551 -27.06 -19.56 -5.85
CA SER A 551 -27.48 -20.97 -5.74
C SER A 551 -28.98 -21.17 -5.55
N SER A 552 -29.70 -20.14 -5.07
CA SER A 552 -31.15 -20.16 -4.87
C SER A 552 -31.94 -19.69 -6.11
N ASN A 553 -31.25 -19.22 -7.16
CA ASN A 553 -31.89 -18.75 -8.37
C ASN A 553 -32.18 -19.92 -9.31
N GLU A 554 -33.46 -20.22 -9.57
CA GLU A 554 -33.87 -21.26 -10.53
C GLU A 554 -33.35 -20.95 -11.95
N ALA A 555 -33.14 -19.66 -12.26
CA ALA A 555 -32.56 -19.21 -13.52
C ALA A 555 -31.08 -18.85 -13.33
N LYS A 556 -30.18 -19.67 -13.91
CA LYS A 556 -28.73 -19.36 -13.98
C LYS A 556 -28.42 -18.36 -15.10
N THR A 557 -29.09 -17.21 -15.07
CA THR A 557 -28.99 -16.17 -16.10
C THR A 557 -29.07 -14.79 -15.47
N VAL A 558 -28.12 -13.92 -15.82
CA VAL A 558 -28.13 -12.49 -15.53
C VAL A 558 -28.39 -11.73 -16.82
N THR A 559 -29.56 -11.11 -16.94
CA THR A 559 -29.89 -10.27 -18.10
C THR A 559 -29.24 -8.90 -17.95
N ILE A 560 -28.63 -8.38 -19.02
CA ILE A 560 -27.98 -7.08 -19.06
C ILE A 560 -28.77 -6.19 -20.03
N ALA A 561 -29.75 -5.47 -19.49
CA ALA A 561 -30.56 -4.55 -20.28
C ALA A 561 -29.72 -3.35 -20.75
N ASN A 562 -30.09 -2.78 -21.90
CA ASN A 562 -29.53 -1.53 -22.45
C ASN A 562 -28.03 -1.55 -22.82
N SER A 563 -27.32 -2.68 -22.69
CA SER A 563 -25.95 -2.78 -23.21
C SER A 563 -25.98 -2.88 -24.75
N PRO A 564 -25.13 -2.12 -25.47
CA PRO A 564 -24.99 -2.27 -26.92
C PRO A 564 -24.18 -3.52 -27.31
N VAL A 565 -23.40 -4.10 -26.40
CA VAL A 565 -22.43 -5.18 -26.69
C VAL A 565 -22.81 -6.55 -26.15
N ILE A 566 -23.57 -6.62 -25.05
CA ILE A 566 -23.99 -7.88 -24.41
C ILE A 566 -25.48 -7.90 -24.13
N SER A 567 -26.09 -9.08 -24.17
CA SER A 567 -27.51 -9.28 -23.85
C SER A 567 -27.74 -9.90 -22.47
N LYS A 568 -26.95 -10.92 -22.12
CA LYS A 568 -27.06 -11.67 -20.88
C LYS A 568 -25.78 -12.46 -20.60
N VAL A 569 -25.63 -12.92 -19.36
CA VAL A 569 -24.64 -13.91 -18.94
C VAL A 569 -25.39 -15.14 -18.44
N THR A 570 -25.13 -16.32 -19.00
CA THR A 570 -25.59 -17.59 -18.45
C THR A 570 -24.45 -18.28 -17.73
N PHE A 571 -24.71 -19.00 -16.66
CA PHE A 571 -23.64 -19.65 -15.91
C PHE A 571 -24.03 -21.03 -15.39
N GLU A 572 -23.07 -21.92 -15.19
CA GLU A 572 -23.29 -23.24 -14.60
C GLU A 572 -22.03 -23.83 -13.98
N ILE A 573 -22.17 -25.01 -13.34
CA ILE A 573 -21.06 -25.84 -12.90
C ILE A 573 -20.97 -27.03 -13.85
N ILE A 574 -19.88 -27.12 -14.58
CA ILE A 574 -19.54 -28.21 -15.49
C ILE A 574 -18.68 -29.23 -14.75
N ASP A 575 -18.94 -30.51 -15.01
CA ASP A 575 -18.23 -31.66 -14.43
C ASP A 575 -18.13 -31.67 -12.90
N GLY A 576 -19.01 -30.94 -12.22
CA GLY A 576 -19.09 -30.85 -10.76
C GLY A 576 -18.00 -30.01 -10.08
N HIS A 577 -17.09 -29.40 -10.85
CA HIS A 577 -15.98 -28.65 -10.27
C HIS A 577 -15.50 -27.46 -11.12
N MET A 578 -16.09 -27.15 -12.27
CA MET A 578 -15.70 -25.99 -13.07
C MET A 578 -16.88 -25.05 -13.23
N PHE A 579 -16.77 -23.82 -12.72
CA PHE A 579 -17.76 -22.79 -13.04
C PHE A 579 -17.51 -22.28 -14.44
N GLU A 580 -18.56 -22.18 -15.25
CA GLU A 580 -18.53 -21.57 -16.58
C GLU A 580 -19.56 -20.45 -16.64
N ALA A 581 -19.17 -19.27 -17.12
CA ALA A 581 -20.07 -18.17 -17.46
C ALA A 581 -19.92 -17.80 -18.93
N ARG A 582 -21.01 -17.89 -19.68
CA ARG A 582 -21.11 -17.52 -21.10
C ARG A 582 -21.76 -16.16 -21.24
N PHE A 583 -21.03 -15.24 -21.83
CA PHE A 583 -21.45 -13.90 -22.16
C PHE A 583 -22.06 -13.92 -23.56
N HIS A 584 -23.35 -13.63 -23.69
CA HIS A 584 -24.06 -13.65 -24.96
C HIS A 584 -23.95 -12.30 -25.65
N LEU A 585 -22.98 -12.18 -26.55
CA LEU A 585 -22.62 -10.94 -27.23
C LEU A 585 -23.64 -10.59 -28.32
N LYS A 586 -23.81 -9.29 -28.57
CA LYS A 586 -24.61 -8.77 -29.69
C LYS A 586 -23.80 -8.57 -30.98
N VAL A 587 -22.50 -8.87 -30.90
CA VAL A 587 -21.51 -8.73 -31.96
C VAL A 587 -20.67 -10.00 -32.04
N ASN A 588 -20.14 -10.31 -33.23
CA ASN A 588 -19.36 -11.54 -33.45
C ASN A 588 -18.08 -11.60 -32.60
N LYS A 589 -17.42 -10.45 -32.37
CA LYS A 589 -16.23 -10.30 -31.55
C LYS A 589 -16.28 -9.00 -30.78
N VAL A 590 -15.78 -9.04 -29.54
CA VAL A 590 -15.76 -7.90 -28.63
C VAL A 590 -14.33 -7.64 -28.19
N SER A 591 -13.94 -6.38 -28.03
CA SER A 591 -12.71 -6.04 -27.32
C SER A 591 -13.05 -5.99 -25.84
N TYR A 592 -12.23 -6.59 -24.99
CA TYR A 592 -12.48 -6.58 -23.56
C TYR A 592 -11.22 -6.28 -22.74
N MET A 593 -11.43 -5.85 -21.51
CA MET A 593 -10.40 -5.73 -20.47
C MET A 593 -10.81 -6.55 -19.26
N ASP A 594 -9.84 -7.17 -18.60
CA ASP A 594 -10.03 -7.97 -17.38
C ASP A 594 -9.20 -7.42 -16.22
N PRO A 595 -9.54 -6.23 -15.70
CA PRO A 595 -8.76 -5.60 -14.63
C PRO A 595 -8.67 -6.50 -13.40
N TYR A 596 -7.45 -6.67 -12.87
CA TYR A 596 -7.21 -7.55 -11.72
C TYR A 596 -7.69 -6.90 -10.41
N PHE A 597 -8.58 -7.59 -9.70
CA PHE A 597 -9.01 -7.20 -8.37
C PHE A 597 -8.99 -8.44 -7.48
N SER A 598 -8.40 -8.34 -6.28
CA SER A 598 -8.45 -9.44 -5.32
C SER A 598 -9.91 -9.84 -5.07
N ASN A 599 -10.19 -11.13 -5.18
CA ASN A 599 -11.50 -11.73 -4.92
C ASN A 599 -12.62 -11.24 -5.86
N ARG A 600 -12.28 -10.65 -7.01
CA ARG A 600 -13.25 -10.25 -8.04
C ARG A 600 -12.70 -10.51 -9.44
N ILE A 601 -13.51 -11.15 -10.27
CA ILE A 601 -13.24 -11.21 -11.71
C ILE A 601 -14.08 -10.12 -12.36
N VAL A 602 -13.43 -9.13 -12.96
CA VAL A 602 -14.09 -8.01 -13.64
C VAL A 602 -13.82 -8.13 -15.12
N ILE A 603 -14.86 -8.08 -15.95
CA ILE A 603 -14.75 -8.12 -17.41
C ILE A 603 -15.49 -6.90 -17.96
N ASP A 604 -14.73 -6.01 -18.59
CA ASP A 604 -15.24 -4.84 -19.31
C ASP A 604 -15.30 -5.13 -20.80
N LEU A 605 -16.52 -5.22 -21.33
CA LEU A 605 -16.78 -5.36 -22.75
C LEU A 605 -16.88 -3.98 -23.39
N LEU A 606 -15.91 -3.63 -24.24
CA LEU A 606 -15.81 -2.30 -24.83
C LEU A 606 -16.84 -2.10 -25.95
N ASN A 607 -17.51 -0.96 -25.93
CA ASN A 607 -18.38 -0.50 -27.00
C ASN A 607 -17.48 0.01 -28.14
N LYS A 608 -17.47 -0.68 -29.28
CA LYS A 608 -16.74 -0.23 -30.47
C LYS A 608 -17.45 0.88 -31.22
#